data_AF-A0A1G3R2G8-F1
#
_entry.id   AF-A0A1G3R2G8-F1
#
_cell.length_a   1.000
_cell.length_b   1.000
_cell.length_c   1.000
_cell.angle_alpha   90.00
_cell.angle_beta   90.00
_cell.angle_gamma   90.00
#
_symmetry.space_group_name_H-M   'P 1'
#
loop_
_entity.id
_entity.type
_entity.pdbx_description
1 polymer ?
#
loop_
_entity_poly.entity_id
_entity_poly.type
_entity_poly.pdbx_seq_one_letter_code
_entity_poly.pdbx_strand_id
1 'polypeptide(L)' 'MLADTAETEIGCDEVYELLDRYAEMVDRGEDPASLLPLVHQHLERCRDCREELEALLRILKDR' A
#
# COMPACT_ATOMS: atom_id res chain seq x y z
N MET A 1 -8.33 21.32 -22.73
CA MET A 1 -7.79 20.09 -22.14
C MET A 1 -6.71 20.52 -21.17
N LEU A 2 -7.09 20.72 -19.92
CA LEU A 2 -6.13 20.99 -18.85
C LEU A 2 -5.59 19.64 -18.42
N ALA A 3 -4.33 19.37 -18.77
CA ALA A 3 -3.59 18.27 -18.19
C ALA A 3 -3.49 18.60 -16.70
N ASP A 4 -4.33 17.93 -15.92
CA ASP A 4 -4.28 17.93 -14.48
C ASP A 4 -2.87 17.45 -14.11
N THR A 5 -2.03 18.38 -13.68
CA THR A 5 -0.84 18.08 -12.91
C THR A 5 -1.33 17.48 -11.60
N ALA A 6 -1.75 16.22 -11.66
CA ALA A 6 -2.11 15.43 -10.50
C ALA A 6 -0.83 15.28 -9.70
N GLU A 7 -0.70 16.16 -8.70
CA GLU A 7 0.00 15.88 -7.45
C GLU A 7 -0.33 14.42 -7.12
N THR A 8 0.66 13.53 -7.29
CA THR A 8 0.45 12.09 -7.49
C THR A 8 0.01 11.43 -6.19
N GLU A 9 -1.23 11.69 -5.78
CA GLU A 9 -1.88 11.04 -4.66
C GLU A 9 -2.56 9.79 -5.21
N ILE A 10 -2.02 8.63 -4.83
CA ILE A 10 -2.63 7.34 -5.13
C ILE A 10 -3.91 7.19 -4.28
N GLY A 11 -5.01 6.81 -4.93
CA GLY A 11 -6.29 6.58 -4.26
C GLY A 11 -6.34 5.24 -3.53
N CYS A 12 -7.35 5.03 -2.67
CA CYS A 12 -7.53 3.77 -1.95
C CYS A 12 -7.64 2.57 -2.92
N ASP A 13 -8.31 2.75 -4.06
CA ASP A 13 -8.52 1.70 -5.07
C ASP A 13 -7.19 1.16 -5.63
N GLU A 14 -6.31 2.06 -6.08
CA GLU A 14 -4.98 1.71 -6.56
C GLU A 14 -4.09 1.15 -5.44
N VAL A 15 -4.24 1.64 -4.20
CA VAL A 15 -3.58 1.05 -3.04
C VAL A 15 -4.00 -0.39 -2.84
N TYR A 16 -5.30 -0.70 -2.93
CA TYR A 16 -5.81 -2.07 -2.79
C TYR A 16 -5.25 -3.02 -3.86
N GLU A 17 -5.12 -2.56 -5.11
CA GLU A 17 -4.50 -3.36 -6.17
C GLU A 17 -3.01 -3.66 -5.89
N LEU A 18 -2.31 -2.75 -5.21
CA LEU A 18 -0.90 -2.90 -4.85
C LEU A 18 -0.69 -3.49 -3.45
N LEU A 19 -1.74 -3.58 -2.63
CA LEU A 19 -1.65 -3.92 -1.20
C LEU A 19 -1.21 -5.37 -1.00
N ASP A 20 -1.69 -6.28 -1.84
CA ASP A 20 -1.32 -7.69 -1.80
C ASP A 20 0.19 -7.86 -2.05
N ARG A 21 0.70 -7.20 -3.10
CA ARG A 21 2.14 -7.15 -3.39
C ARG A 21 2.93 -6.48 -2.26
N TYR A 22 2.40 -5.37 -1.71
CA TYR A 22 3.03 -4.66 -0.60
C TYR A 22 3.16 -5.60 0.62
N ALA A 23 2.11 -6.33 0.96
CA ALA A 23 2.10 -7.28 2.07
C ALA A 23 3.09 -8.44 1.86
N GLU A 24 3.14 -9.01 0.65
CA GLU A 24 4.13 -10.04 0.30
C GLU A 24 5.58 -9.54 0.43
N MET A 25 5.86 -8.32 -0.01
CA MET A 25 7.19 -7.72 0.12
C MET A 25 7.59 -7.53 1.58
N VAL A 26 6.67 -7.02 2.42
CA VAL A 26 6.91 -6.93 3.88
C VAL A 26 7.17 -8.31 4.49
N ASP A 27 6.39 -9.33 4.11
CA ASP A 27 6.54 -10.70 4.60
C ASP A 27 7.90 -11.31 4.22
N ARG A 28 8.36 -11.05 2.99
CA ARG A 28 9.68 -11.46 2.49
C ARG A 28 10.85 -10.70 3.15
N GLY A 29 10.57 -9.66 3.93
CA GLY A 29 11.58 -8.79 4.52
C GLY A 29 12.18 -7.77 3.54
N GLU A 30 11.49 -7.50 2.44
CA GLU A 30 11.80 -6.40 1.53
C GLU A 30 11.31 -5.06 2.13
N ASP A 31 11.75 -3.94 1.56
CA ASP A 31 11.35 -2.60 2.01
C ASP A 31 10.38 -1.96 1.00
N PRO A 32 9.07 -2.30 1.06
CA PRO A 32 8.09 -1.77 0.13
C PRO A 32 7.79 -0.29 0.39
N ALA A 33 8.18 0.28 1.54
CA ALA A 33 8.12 1.71 1.77
C ALA A 33 9.07 2.48 0.83
N SER A 34 10.25 1.95 0.55
CA SER A 34 11.20 2.53 -0.41
C SER A 34 10.81 2.25 -1.87
N LEU A 35 10.20 1.10 -2.15
CA LEU A 35 9.80 0.71 -3.51
C LEU A 35 8.46 1.33 -3.95
N LEU A 36 7.52 1.47 -3.02
CA LEU A 36 6.18 2.01 -3.21
C LEU A 36 5.88 3.12 -2.18
N PRO A 37 6.63 4.24 -2.23
CA PRO A 37 6.50 5.32 -1.24
C PRO A 37 5.12 5.99 -1.26
N LEU A 38 4.41 5.96 -2.40
CA LEU A 38 3.06 6.49 -2.53
C LEU A 38 2.04 5.63 -1.77
N VAL A 39 2.15 4.30 -1.88
CA VAL A 39 1.32 3.36 -1.12
C VAL A 39 1.58 3.53 0.37
N HIS A 40 2.85 3.61 0.77
CA HIS A 40 3.23 3.85 2.15
C HIS A 40 2.63 5.15 2.71
N GLN A 41 2.79 6.26 2.00
CA GLN A 41 2.18 7.54 2.40
C GLN A 41 0.66 7.45 2.55
N HIS A 42 -0.02 6.73 1.65
CA HIS A 42 -1.45 6.54 1.75
C HIS A 42 -1.81 5.71 2.99
N LEU A 43 -1.09 4.64 3.29
CA LEU A 43 -1.29 3.80 4.48
C LEU A 43 -1.06 4.57 5.79
N GLU A 44 -0.18 5.58 5.79
CA GLU A 44 0.01 6.46 6.94
C GLU A 44 -1.19 7.39 7.18
N ARG A 45 -1.85 7.82 6.10
CA ARG A 45 -3.00 8.75 6.15
C ARG A 45 -4.36 8.03 6.27
N CYS A 46 -4.50 6.88 5.63
CA CYS A 46 -5.73 6.10 5.54
C CYS A 46 -5.70 4.92 6.50
N ARG A 47 -6.59 4.95 7.50
CA ARG A 47 -6.66 3.90 8.51
C ARG A 47 -7.18 2.58 7.92
N ASP A 48 -8.22 2.63 7.09
CA ASP A 48 -8.84 1.44 6.50
C ASP A 48 -7.82 0.61 5.71
N CYS A 49 -7.07 1.24 4.81
CA CYS A 49 -6.04 0.55 4.02
C CYS A 49 -4.93 -0.05 4.90
N ARG A 50 -4.58 0.60 6.02
CA ARG A 50 -3.62 0.06 6.99
C ARG A 50 -4.17 -1.16 7.70
N GLU A 51 -5.43 -1.12 8.14
CA GLU A 51 -6.10 -2.27 8.77
C GLU A 51 -6.17 -3.46 7.82
N GLU A 52 -6.44 -3.21 6.52
CA GLU A 52 -6.39 -4.25 5.48
C GLU A 52 -4.99 -4.85 5.31
N LEU A 53 -3.94 -4.01 5.29
CA LEU A 53 -2.56 -4.49 5.25
C LEU A 53 -2.22 -5.37 6.47
N GLU A 54 -2.58 -4.92 7.67
CA GLU A 54 -2.35 -5.68 8.90
C GLU A 54 -3.07 -7.03 8.87
N ALA A 55 -4.28 -7.09 8.31
CA ALA A 55 -5.03 -8.33 8.12
C ALA A 55 -4.32 -9.27 7.14
N LEU A 56 -3.87 -8.77 5.98
CA LEU A 56 -3.11 -9.55 5.00
C LEU A 56 -1.82 -10.11 5.60
N LEU A 57 -1.06 -9.28 6.34
CA LEU A 57 0.18 -9.72 6.99
C LEU A 57 -0.05 -10.77 8.06
N ARG A 58 -1.16 -10.72 8.80
CA ARG A 58 -1.52 -11.77 9.75
C ARG A 58 -1.76 -13.10 9.04
N ILE A 59 -2.47 -13.08 7.91
CA ILE A 59 -2.75 -14.29 7.12
C ILE A 59 -1.45 -14.87 6.54
N LEU A 60 -0.56 -14.02 6.01
CA LEU A 60 0.72 -14.46 5.44
C LEU A 60 1.63 -15.10 6.49
N LYS A 61 1.66 -14.53 7.71
CA LYS A 61 2.48 -15.03 8.83
C LYS A 61 1.95 -16.28 9.50
N ASP A 62 0.65 -16.55 9.41
CA ASP A 62 0.00 -17.71 10.03
C ASP A 62 0.02 -18.97 9.12
N ARG A 63 0.73 -18.94 7.98
CA ARG A 63 0.82 -20.07 7.03
C ARG A 63 1.84 -21.14 7.42
#